data_AF-A0A942G5L8-F1
#
_entry.id   AF-A0A942G5L8-F1
#
_cell.length_a   1.000
_cell.length_b   1.000
_cell.length_c   1.000
_cell.angle_alpha   90.00
_cell.angle_beta   90.00
_cell.angle_gamma   90.00
#
_symmetry.space_group_name_H-M   'P 1'
#
loop_
_entity.id
_entity.type
_entity.pdbx_description
1 polymer ?
#
loop_
_entity_poly.entity_id
_entity_poly.type
_entity_poly.pdbx_seq_one_letter_code
_entity_poly.pdbx_strand_id
1 'polypeptide(L)' 'MKNHVLDGITGLCVADALGVPLEFMSRETLRKNPVIGMRGFGTHNQPAGTWFDGTSMALCLLDSVATQLI' A
#
# COMPACT_ATOMS: atom_id res chain seq x y z
N MET A 1 1.27 23.04 -9.47
CA MET A 1 -0.13 22.65 -9.21
C MET A 1 -0.14 21.29 -8.53
N LYS A 2 -1.05 21.05 -7.59
CA LYS A 2 -1.23 19.73 -6.96
C LYS A 2 -1.90 18.77 -7.95
N ASN A 3 -1.45 17.52 -8.03
CA ASN A 3 -2.11 16.49 -8.84
C ASN A 3 -2.80 15.49 -7.90
N HIS A 4 -4.05 15.80 -7.56
CA HIS A 4 -4.81 15.04 -6.57
C HIS A 4 -5.00 13.56 -6.95
N VAL A 5 -5.03 13.23 -8.24
CA VAL A 5 -5.15 11.84 -8.70
C VAL A 5 -3.85 11.09 -8.42
N LEU A 6 -2.71 11.66 -8.84
CA LEU A 6 -1.41 11.05 -8.59
C LEU A 6 -1.11 10.93 -7.08
N ASP A 7 -1.40 11.98 -6.32
CA ASP A 7 -1.20 12.01 -4.87
C ASP A 7 -2.06 10.92 -4.18
N GLY A 8 -3.32 10.77 -4.62
CA GLY A 8 -4.24 9.77 -4.08
C GLY A 8 -3.82 8.33 -4.38
N ILE A 9 -3.46 8.03 -5.63
CA ILE A 9 -3.00 6.70 -6.05
C ILE A 9 -1.68 6.35 -5.39
N THR A 10 -0.73 7.28 -5.35
CA THR A 10 0.55 7.06 -4.67
C THR A 10 0.35 6.84 -3.17
N GLY A 11 -0.56 7.59 -2.54
CA GLY A 11 -0.93 7.40 -1.14
C GLY A 11 -1.50 6.01 -0.85
N LEU A 12 -2.34 5.48 -1.75
CA LEU A 12 -2.86 4.12 -1.67
C LEU A 12 -1.73 3.08 -1.72
N CYS A 13 -0.82 3.17 -2.70
CA CYS A 13 0.31 2.24 -2.82
C CYS A 13 1.23 2.28 -1.59
N VAL A 14 1.50 3.48 -1.07
CA VAL A 14 2.34 3.66 0.13
C VAL A 14 1.65 3.06 1.37
N ALA A 15 0.35 3.26 1.53
CA ALA A 15 -0.40 2.73 2.67
C ALA A 15 -0.45 1.20 2.65
N ASP A 16 -0.65 0.60 1.47
CA ASP A 16 -0.61 -0.85 1.27
C ASP A 16 0.77 -1.42 1.63
N ALA A 17 1.85 -0.86 1.05
CA ALA A 17 3.22 -1.31 1.35
C ALA A 17 3.63 -1.14 2.83
N LEU A 18 3.11 -0.13 3.53
CA LEU A 18 3.29 0.03 4.98
C LEU A 18 2.53 -1.05 5.77
N GLY A 19 1.38 -1.50 5.26
CA GLY A 19 0.48 -2.46 5.90
C GLY A 19 0.90 -3.91 5.73
N VAL A 20 1.42 -4.31 4.56
CA VAL A 20 1.83 -5.69 4.22
C VAL A 20 2.64 -6.40 5.32
N PRO A 21 3.73 -5.83 5.88
CA PRO A 21 4.51 -6.52 6.90
C PRO A 21 3.81 -6.61 8.26
N LEU A 22 2.67 -5.94 8.44
CA LEU A 22 1.96 -5.77 9.72
C LEU A 22 0.58 -6.43 9.74
N GLU A 23 0.20 -7.10 8.66
CA GLU A 23 -1.09 -7.78 8.58
C GLU A 23 -1.28 -8.74 9.75
N PHE A 24 -2.50 -8.76 10.28
CA PHE A 24 -2.91 -9.56 11.44
C PHE A 24 -2.25 -9.15 12.79
N MET A 25 -1.41 -8.12 12.84
CA MET A 25 -0.90 -7.58 14.11
C MET A 25 -1.97 -6.83 14.88
N SER A 26 -1.98 -7.00 16.20
CA SER A 26 -2.88 -6.23 17.07
C SER A 26 -2.48 -4.76 17.14
N ARG A 27 -3.47 -3.88 17.33
CA ARG A 27 -3.22 -2.45 17.58
C ARG A 27 -2.39 -2.21 18.84
N GLU A 28 -2.51 -3.06 19.86
CA GLU A 28 -1.69 -2.95 21.08
C GLU A 28 -0.20 -3.20 20.77
N THR A 29 0.10 -4.21 19.96
CA THR A 29 1.47 -4.51 19.51
C THR A 29 2.05 -3.33 18.74
N LEU A 30 1.27 -2.73 17.82
CA LEU A 30 1.71 -1.59 17.02
C LEU A 30 1.86 -0.30 17.85
N ARG A 31 1.13 -0.13 18.95
CA ARG A 31 1.35 1.00 19.87
C ARG A 31 2.70 0.91 20.58
N LYS A 32 3.16 -0.31 20.91
CA LYS A 32 4.47 -0.55 21.54
C LYS A 32 5.61 -0.46 20.53
N ASN A 33 5.35 -0.74 19.24
CA ASN A 33 6.32 -0.63 18.16
C ASN A 33 5.75 0.14 16.94
N PRO A 34 5.63 1.49 17.05
CA PRO A 34 4.97 2.33 16.05
C PRO A 34 5.62 2.25 14.67
N VAL A 35 4.80 2.28 13.64
CA VAL A 35 5.24 2.27 12.23
C VAL A 35 5.72 3.66 11.85
N ILE A 36 7.03 3.83 11.72
CA ILE A 36 7.67 5.11 11.38
C ILE A 36 8.36 5.10 10.00
N GLY A 37 8.25 3.98 9.28
CA GLY A 37 8.88 3.78 7.97
C GLY A 37 8.55 2.40 7.40
N MET A 38 9.03 2.16 6.18
CA MET A 38 8.85 0.88 5.49
C MET A 38 9.59 -0.24 6.22
N ARG A 39 8.88 -1.34 6.47
CA ARG A 39 9.40 -2.56 7.10
C ARG A 39 9.34 -3.69 6.09
N GLY A 40 10.28 -4.63 6.17
CA GLY A 40 10.29 -5.85 5.38
C GLY A 40 10.20 -7.09 6.28
N PHE A 41 10.07 -8.25 5.64
CA PHE A 41 10.15 -9.58 6.22
C PHE A 41 9.17 -9.83 7.39
N GLY A 42 7.98 -9.22 7.31
CA GLY A 42 6.87 -9.45 8.24
C GLY A 42 5.98 -10.61 7.80
N THR A 43 4.67 -10.42 7.87
CA THR A 43 3.64 -11.46 7.62
C THR A 43 3.89 -12.36 6.41
N HIS A 44 4.28 -11.77 5.26
CA HIS A 44 4.46 -12.50 4.00
C HIS A 44 5.93 -12.71 3.60
N ASN A 45 6.88 -12.40 4.49
CA ASN A 45 8.32 -12.49 4.24
C ASN A 45 8.81 -11.73 2.98
N GLN A 46 8.20 -10.59 2.68
CA GLN A 46 8.52 -9.75 1.51
C GLN A 46 9.46 -8.59 1.88
N PRO A 47 10.30 -8.08 0.96
CA PRO A 47 11.16 -6.93 1.23
C PRO A 47 10.34 -5.66 1.52
N ALA A 48 11.00 -4.67 2.12
CA ALA A 48 10.37 -3.39 2.42
C ALA A 48 9.91 -2.67 1.14
N GLY A 49 8.68 -2.16 1.14
CA GLY A 49 8.08 -1.48 -0.02
C GLY A 49 7.25 -2.39 -0.93
N THR A 50 7.19 -3.69 -0.67
CA THR A 50 6.24 -4.59 -1.34
C THR A 50 4.81 -4.29 -0.89
N TRP A 51 3.94 -3.99 -1.84
CA TRP A 51 2.48 -3.84 -1.69
C TRP A 51 1.76 -5.16 -2.03
N PHE A 52 0.46 -5.25 -1.70
CA PHE A 52 -0.35 -6.46 -1.89
C PHE A 52 -1.29 -6.34 -3.11
N ASP A 53 -2.28 -7.23 -3.17
CA ASP A 53 -3.25 -7.31 -4.26
C ASP A 53 -4.10 -6.03 -4.42
N GLY A 54 -4.36 -5.31 -3.33
CA GLY A 54 -5.09 -4.04 -3.30
C GLY A 54 -4.49 -2.99 -4.23
N THR A 55 -3.16 -2.80 -4.19
CA THR A 55 -2.47 -1.91 -5.13
C THR A 55 -2.61 -2.40 -6.57
N SER A 56 -2.46 -3.70 -6.81
CA SER A 56 -2.58 -4.29 -8.15
C SER A 56 -3.98 -4.04 -8.74
N MET A 57 -5.04 -4.27 -7.97
CA MET A 57 -6.42 -4.02 -8.38
C MET A 57 -6.69 -2.54 -8.65
N ALA A 58 -6.18 -1.65 -7.79
CA ALA A 58 -6.35 -0.21 -7.97
C ALA A 58 -5.66 0.30 -9.25
N LEU A 59 -4.45 -0.21 -9.55
CA LEU A 59 -3.72 0.15 -10.77
C LEU A 59 -4.40 -0.41 -12.03
N CYS A 60 -4.88 -1.66 -11.99
CA CYS A 60 -5.65 -2.23 -13.11
C CYS A 60 -6.94 -1.43 -13.38
N LEU A 61 -7.63 -0.98 -12.32
CA LEU A 61 -8.81 -0.14 -12.45
C LEU A 61 -8.45 1.24 -13.03
N LEU A 62 -7.38 1.86 -12.54
CA LEU A 62 -6.91 3.15 -13.04
C LEU A 62 -6.56 3.06 -14.53
N ASP A 63 -5.87 2.00 -14.94
CA ASP A 63 -5.50 1.74 -16.34
C ASP A 63 -6.74 1.60 -17.22
N SER A 64 -7.70 0.76 -16.81
CA SER A 64 -8.97 0.55 -17.51
C SER A 64 -9.76 1.84 -17.74
N VAL A 65 -9.87 2.68 -16.70
CA VAL A 65 -10.56 3.97 -16.77
C VAL A 65 -9.78 4.99 -17.61
N ALA A 66 -8.45 4.99 -17.53
CA ALA A 66 -7.60 5.96 -18.25
C ALA A 66 -7.49 5.66 -19.75
N THR A 67 -7.56 4.39 -20.16
CA THR A 67 -7.39 3.99 -21.57
C THR A 67 -8.70 3.77 -22.33
N GLN A 68 -9.88 3.86 -21.70
CA GLN A 68 -11.18 3.59 -22.35
C GLN A 68 -11.20 2.28 -23.14
N LEU A 69 -10.77 1.17 -22.52
CA LEU A 69 -10.98 -0.18 -23.07
C LEU A 69 -12.45 -0.66 -22.94
N ILE A 70 -13.37 0.28 -22.69
CA ILE A 70 -14.84 0.11 -22.66
C ILE A 70 -15.48 1.32 -23.33
#